data_AF-A0A9P7MAH3-F1
#
_entry.id   AF-A0A9P7MAH3-F1
#
_cell.length_a   1.000
_cell.length_b   1.000
_cell.length_c   1.000
_cell.angle_alpha   90.00
_cell.angle_beta   90.00
_cell.angle_gamma   90.00
#
_symmetry.space_group_name_H-M   'P 1'
#
loop_
_entity.id
_entity.type
_entity.pdbx_description
1 polymer ?
#
loop_
_entity_poly.entity_id
_entity_poly.type
_entity_poly.pdbx_seq_one_letter_code
_entity_poly.pdbx_strand_id
1 'polypeptide(L)'
;MSQDNKDLVRLAGEYAEQNVDLYELLGVDALTPKEDIHRAWRKASLKHHPDKAGAKFDAQTWEKFERARDILSEPSARAVYDQAVKAKLLRRQEREVMDKERQKFADELEAREDAARRARMDKEQTDRVGLEKERERLAEEQRMRDEEVKRQAHAAQEMEDLAEARRRLKDKRDEKAKRKLAKENMKMALGSSVKKGKSTGPPNGVVNVPGNYMVGAHADKQYWELVCDKLRAVQAVRALQGGRDTSADVLQEAEQRVLHARQRIYDAEMKYQSETSVA
;
A
#
# COMPACT_ATOMS: atom_id res chain seq x y z
N MET A 1 60.98 36.14 -52.48
CA MET A 1 59.88 36.45 -51.54
C MET A 1 60.40 37.47 -50.54
N SER A 2 59.86 38.69 -50.54
CA SER A 2 60.18 39.71 -49.53
C SER A 2 59.80 39.20 -48.13
N GLN A 3 60.45 39.75 -47.09
CA GLN A 3 60.15 39.45 -45.69
C GLN A 3 58.65 39.67 -45.41
N ASP A 4 58.10 40.76 -45.95
CA ASP A 4 56.70 41.17 -45.78
C ASP A 4 55.69 40.13 -46.27
N ASN A 5 55.95 39.46 -47.41
CA ASN A 5 55.02 38.43 -47.91
C ASN A 5 55.02 37.18 -47.01
N LYS A 6 56.18 36.80 -46.45
CA LYS A 6 56.25 35.70 -45.48
C LYS A 6 55.47 36.04 -44.20
N ASP A 7 55.56 37.29 -43.76
CA ASP A 7 54.82 37.76 -42.58
C ASP A 7 53.30 37.78 -42.84
N LEU A 8 52.86 38.19 -44.03
CA LEU A 8 51.45 38.13 -44.42
C LEU A 8 50.90 36.71 -44.49
N VAL A 9 51.68 35.74 -44.98
CA VAL A 9 51.29 34.33 -44.99
C VAL A 9 51.15 33.78 -43.57
N ARG A 10 52.05 34.15 -42.65
CA ARG A 10 51.94 33.77 -41.23
C ARG A 10 50.69 34.36 -40.59
N LEU A 11 50.47 35.66 -40.79
CA LEU A 11 49.28 36.36 -40.28
C LEU A 11 47.99 35.74 -40.84
N ALA A 12 47.95 35.40 -42.13
CA ALA A 12 46.81 34.73 -42.75
C ALA A 12 46.44 33.42 -42.01
N GLY A 13 47.43 32.61 -41.64
CA GLY A 13 47.22 31.43 -40.81
C GLY A 13 46.64 31.76 -39.42
N GLU A 14 47.23 32.74 -38.73
CA GLU A 14 46.79 33.16 -37.40
C GLU A 14 45.34 33.69 -37.40
N TYR A 15 44.97 34.51 -38.39
CA TYR A 15 43.61 35.04 -38.51
C TYR A 15 42.58 33.93 -38.82
N ALA A 16 42.96 32.93 -39.62
CA ALA A 16 42.12 31.75 -39.86
C ALA A 16 41.93 30.89 -38.58
N GLU A 17 42.95 30.80 -37.74
CA GLU A 17 42.86 30.13 -36.44
C GLU A 17 41.93 30.89 -35.48
N GLN A 18 42.05 32.23 -35.45
CA GLN A 18 41.25 33.12 -34.59
C GLN A 18 39.77 33.25 -35.01
N ASN A 19 39.30 32.57 -36.07
CA ASN A 19 37.93 32.67 -36.60
C ASN A 19 37.53 34.11 -36.99
N VAL A 20 38.48 34.92 -37.42
CA VAL A 20 38.16 36.26 -37.93
C VAL A 20 37.85 36.14 -39.41
N ASP A 21 36.65 36.53 -39.81
CA ASP A 21 36.25 36.61 -41.22
C ASP A 21 36.81 37.90 -41.85
N LEU A 22 37.86 37.77 -42.65
CA LEU A 22 38.50 38.89 -43.33
C LEU A 22 37.63 39.47 -44.46
N TYR A 23 36.77 38.64 -45.05
CA TYR A 23 35.85 39.04 -46.12
C TYR A 23 34.70 39.86 -45.56
N GLU A 24 34.10 39.38 -44.45
CA GLU A 24 33.05 40.11 -43.73
C GLU A 24 33.58 41.44 -43.18
N LEU A 25 34.81 41.47 -42.67
CA LEU A 25 35.43 42.68 -42.13
C LEU A 25 35.58 43.79 -43.18
N LEU A 26 35.94 43.44 -44.42
CA LEU A 26 36.00 44.40 -45.54
C LEU A 26 34.64 44.62 -46.22
N GLY A 27 33.63 43.82 -45.90
CA GLY A 27 32.31 43.83 -46.54
C GLY A 27 32.35 43.38 -48.00
N VAL A 28 33.20 42.40 -48.31
CA VAL A 28 33.37 41.85 -49.67
C VAL A 28 33.07 40.35 -49.67
N ASP A 29 32.70 39.81 -50.83
CA ASP A 29 32.49 38.37 -50.98
C ASP A 29 33.82 37.63 -51.25
N ALA A 30 33.86 36.34 -50.96
CA ALA A 30 35.01 35.48 -51.22
C ALA A 30 35.38 35.39 -52.70
N LEU A 31 34.47 35.69 -53.62
CA LEU A 31 34.70 35.73 -55.07
C LEU A 31 35.22 37.08 -55.59
N THR A 32 35.38 38.07 -54.71
CA THR A 32 35.78 39.44 -55.11
C THR A 32 37.22 39.44 -55.66
N PRO A 33 37.47 40.03 -56.85
CA PRO A 33 38.81 40.13 -57.43
C PRO A 33 39.66 41.15 -56.67
N LYS A 34 41.00 41.00 -56.74
CA LYS A 34 41.98 41.84 -56.02
C LYS A 34 41.74 43.35 -56.17
N GLU A 35 41.45 43.80 -57.39
CA GLU A 35 41.23 45.23 -57.71
C GLU A 35 40.03 45.83 -56.93
N ASP A 36 39.01 45.02 -56.70
CA ASP A 36 37.80 45.44 -55.99
C ASP A 36 37.98 45.39 -54.47
N ILE A 37 38.88 44.54 -53.96
CA ILE A 37 39.24 44.49 -52.53
C ILE A 37 39.87 45.82 -52.09
N HIS A 38 40.81 46.36 -52.89
CA HIS A 38 41.41 47.66 -52.57
C HIS A 38 40.39 48.82 -52.66
N ARG A 39 39.43 48.72 -53.58
CA ARG A 39 38.33 49.71 -53.70
C ARG A 39 37.36 49.62 -52.51
N ALA A 40 37.00 48.42 -52.09
CA ALA A 40 36.12 48.17 -50.94
C ALA A 40 36.80 48.62 -49.63
N TRP A 41 38.08 48.28 -49.45
CA TRP A 41 38.88 48.76 -48.33
C TRP A 41 38.87 50.28 -48.25
N ARG A 42 39.11 51.02 -49.36
CA ARG A 42 39.04 52.49 -49.34
C ARG A 42 37.68 53.02 -48.91
N LYS A 43 36.59 52.39 -49.34
CA LYS A 43 35.23 52.79 -48.96
C LYS A 43 34.93 52.53 -47.49
N ALA A 44 35.30 51.35 -46.98
CA ALA A 44 35.05 50.97 -45.59
C ALA A 44 36.05 51.62 -44.61
N SER A 45 37.28 51.88 -45.04
CA SER A 45 38.31 52.63 -44.31
C SER A 45 37.82 54.02 -43.91
N LEU A 46 37.09 54.72 -44.78
CA LEU A 46 36.52 56.05 -44.44
C LEU A 46 35.59 56.03 -43.22
N LYS A 47 35.01 54.88 -42.86
CA LYS A 47 34.16 54.73 -41.67
C LYS A 47 34.96 54.46 -40.40
N HIS A 48 36.11 53.79 -40.53
CA HIS A 48 36.95 53.35 -39.41
C HIS A 48 38.22 54.19 -39.23
N HIS A 49 38.48 55.16 -40.10
CA HIS A 49 39.68 55.99 -40.06
C HIS A 49 39.74 56.84 -38.78
N PRO A 50 40.91 56.97 -38.12
CA PRO A 50 41.05 57.70 -36.85
C PRO A 50 40.55 59.16 -36.93
N ASP A 51 40.79 59.83 -38.07
CA ASP A 51 40.36 61.21 -38.31
C ASP A 51 38.83 61.38 -38.40
N LYS A 52 38.09 60.35 -38.84
CA LYS A 52 36.62 60.42 -39.03
C LYS A 52 35.84 59.75 -37.92
N ALA A 53 36.41 58.72 -37.29
CA ALA A 53 35.75 57.94 -36.26
C ALA A 53 35.77 58.63 -34.88
N GLY A 54 36.71 59.54 -34.62
CA GLY A 54 36.78 60.34 -33.40
C GLY A 54 36.62 59.48 -32.14
N ALA A 55 35.57 59.72 -31.35
CA ALA A 55 35.27 58.99 -30.11
C ALA A 55 34.83 57.53 -30.30
N LYS A 56 34.49 57.09 -31.52
CA LYS A 56 34.13 55.70 -31.85
C LYS A 56 35.29 54.91 -32.49
N PHE A 57 36.49 55.49 -32.50
CA PHE A 57 37.66 54.83 -33.05
C PHE A 57 38.09 53.66 -32.15
N ASP A 58 38.23 52.49 -32.76
CA ASP A 58 38.87 51.35 -32.12
C ASP A 58 40.16 51.00 -32.90
N ALA A 59 41.29 51.16 -32.22
CA ALA A 59 42.61 50.89 -32.77
C ALA A 59 42.77 49.40 -33.17
N GLN A 60 42.16 48.48 -32.41
CA GLN A 60 42.28 47.05 -32.69
C GLN A 60 41.50 46.66 -33.95
N THR A 61 40.27 47.15 -34.09
CA THR A 61 39.47 46.93 -35.31
C THR A 61 40.13 47.58 -36.53
N TRP A 62 40.71 48.77 -36.38
CA TRP A 62 41.46 49.42 -37.46
C TRP A 62 42.68 48.60 -37.89
N GLU A 63 43.48 48.11 -36.96
CA GLU A 63 44.62 47.24 -37.28
C GLU A 63 44.16 45.97 -38.01
N LYS A 64 43.13 45.28 -37.52
CA LYS A 64 42.56 44.10 -38.19
C LYS A 64 42.08 44.42 -39.61
N PHE A 65 41.50 45.61 -39.82
CA PHE A 65 41.01 46.07 -41.11
C PHE A 65 42.15 46.34 -42.11
N GLU A 66 43.27 46.92 -41.64
CA GLU A 66 44.49 47.05 -42.44
C GLU A 66 45.11 45.68 -42.78
N ARG A 67 45.22 44.79 -41.79
CA ARG A 67 45.73 43.43 -41.99
C ARG A 67 44.86 42.62 -42.96
N ALA A 68 43.53 42.76 -42.89
CA ALA A 68 42.61 42.09 -43.80
C ALA A 68 42.84 42.50 -45.25
N ARG A 69 43.04 43.81 -45.51
CA ARG A 69 43.40 44.29 -46.85
C ARG A 69 44.70 43.67 -47.33
N ASP A 70 45.73 43.68 -46.49
CA ASP A 70 47.07 43.23 -46.89
C ASP A 70 47.10 41.72 -47.17
N ILE A 71 46.42 40.92 -46.34
CA ILE A 71 46.27 39.47 -46.52
C ILE A 71 45.47 39.14 -47.80
N LEU A 72 44.33 39.82 -48.02
CA LEU A 72 43.45 39.54 -49.14
C LEU A 72 43.96 40.11 -50.47
N SER A 73 44.84 41.11 -50.43
CA SER A 73 45.51 41.68 -51.59
C SER A 73 46.61 40.77 -52.14
N GLU A 74 47.31 40.03 -51.27
CA GLU A 74 48.38 39.12 -51.69
C GLU A 74 47.86 37.71 -52.00
N PRO A 75 48.03 37.20 -53.24
CA PRO A 75 47.48 35.90 -53.63
C PRO A 75 47.99 34.73 -52.77
N SER A 76 49.25 34.78 -52.34
CA SER A 76 49.86 33.77 -51.46
C SER A 76 49.20 33.73 -50.08
N ALA A 77 49.00 34.90 -49.46
CA ALA A 77 48.40 35.01 -48.14
C ALA A 77 46.90 34.66 -48.19
N ARG A 78 46.17 35.12 -49.21
CA ARG A 78 44.76 34.76 -49.44
C ARG A 78 44.58 33.25 -49.59
N ALA A 79 45.42 32.58 -50.39
CA ALA A 79 45.33 31.14 -50.59
C ALA A 79 45.51 30.36 -49.27
N VAL A 80 46.44 30.79 -48.41
CA VAL A 80 46.69 30.15 -47.12
C VAL A 80 45.51 30.36 -46.16
N TYR A 81 44.95 31.57 -46.12
CA TYR A 81 43.75 31.86 -45.34
C TYR A 81 42.56 30.99 -45.79
N ASP A 82 42.24 31.00 -47.09
CA ASP A 82 41.13 30.24 -47.65
C ASP A 82 41.29 28.72 -47.42
N GLN A 83 42.51 28.20 -47.58
CA GLN A 83 42.82 26.80 -47.31
C GLN A 83 42.64 26.44 -45.83
N ALA A 84 43.09 27.32 -44.92
CA ALA A 84 42.97 27.09 -43.48
C ALA A 84 41.49 27.12 -43.03
N VAL A 85 40.70 28.08 -43.51
CA VAL A 85 39.26 28.17 -43.24
C VAL A 85 38.54 26.92 -43.76
N LYS A 86 38.80 26.51 -45.01
CA LYS A 86 38.24 25.30 -45.59
C LYS A 86 38.61 24.04 -44.82
N ALA A 87 39.88 23.89 -44.45
CA ALA A 87 40.35 22.74 -43.67
C ALA A 87 39.68 22.66 -42.30
N LYS A 88 39.46 23.81 -41.65
CA LYS A 88 38.76 23.88 -40.36
C LYS A 88 37.29 23.49 -40.48
N LEU A 89 36.62 23.96 -41.54
CA LEU A 89 35.24 23.59 -41.82
C LEU A 89 35.09 22.09 -42.07
N LEU A 90 35.96 21.51 -42.90
CA LEU A 90 35.97 20.06 -43.16
C LEU A 90 36.19 19.26 -41.87
N ARG A 91 37.20 19.61 -41.07
CA ARG A 91 37.46 18.96 -39.77
C ARG A 91 36.25 19.05 -38.83
N ARG A 92 35.51 20.17 -38.86
CA ARG A 92 34.29 20.34 -38.06
C ARG A 92 33.19 19.40 -38.56
N GLN A 93 32.94 19.35 -39.86
CA GLN A 93 31.94 18.45 -40.46
C GLN A 93 32.28 16.98 -40.18
N GLU A 94 33.54 16.59 -40.35
CA GLU A 94 34.03 15.24 -40.03
C GLU A 94 33.77 14.89 -38.56
N ARG A 95 34.12 15.79 -37.62
CA ARG A 95 33.82 15.58 -36.20
C ARG A 95 32.33 15.42 -35.93
N GLU A 96 31.49 16.30 -36.50
CA GLU A 96 30.04 16.22 -36.34
C GLU A 96 29.45 14.91 -36.89
N VAL A 97 30.01 14.36 -37.98
CA VAL A 97 29.63 13.05 -38.51
C VAL A 97 30.04 11.94 -37.55
N MET A 98 31.31 11.92 -37.13
CA MET A 98 31.80 10.91 -36.19
C MET A 98 31.05 10.94 -34.85
N ASP A 99 30.70 12.12 -34.35
CA ASP A 99 29.93 12.30 -33.12
C ASP A 99 28.51 11.76 -33.26
N LYS A 100 27.86 12.00 -34.41
CA LYS A 100 26.55 11.41 -34.72
C LYS A 100 26.61 9.89 -34.86
N GLU A 101 27.67 9.35 -35.46
CA GLU A 101 27.88 7.90 -35.55
C GLU A 101 28.11 7.28 -34.17
N ARG A 102 28.93 7.90 -33.33
CA ARG A 102 29.15 7.48 -31.94
C ARG A 102 27.85 7.52 -31.14
N GLN A 103 27.06 8.58 -31.29
CA GLN A 103 25.77 8.72 -30.63
C GLN A 103 24.82 7.59 -31.06
N LYS A 104 24.67 7.36 -32.37
CA LYS A 104 23.83 6.26 -32.89
C LYS A 104 24.26 4.90 -32.35
N PHE A 105 25.55 4.65 -32.30
CA PHE A 105 26.08 3.40 -31.77
C PHE A 105 25.79 3.24 -30.27
N ALA A 106 25.93 4.31 -29.48
CA ALA A 106 25.59 4.30 -28.07
C ALA A 106 24.08 4.06 -27.85
N ASP A 107 23.23 4.76 -28.60
CA ASP A 107 21.77 4.63 -28.52
C ASP A 107 21.32 3.20 -28.91
N GLU A 108 21.93 2.61 -29.94
CA GLU A 108 21.65 1.22 -30.36
C GLU A 108 22.07 0.20 -29.30
N LEU A 109 23.24 0.42 -28.66
CA LEU A 109 23.71 -0.43 -27.57
C LEU A 109 22.79 -0.34 -26.37
N GLU A 110 22.43 0.87 -25.94
CA GLU A 110 21.52 1.10 -24.81
C GLU A 110 20.15 0.48 -25.07
N ALA A 111 19.58 0.69 -26.27
CA ALA A 111 18.31 0.10 -26.65
C ALA A 111 18.34 -1.44 -26.59
N ARG A 112 19.45 -2.06 -27.00
CA ARG A 112 19.62 -3.51 -26.95
C ARG A 112 19.77 -4.02 -25.52
N GLU A 113 20.52 -3.32 -24.68
CA GLU A 113 20.68 -3.66 -23.27
C GLU A 113 19.35 -3.53 -22.51
N ASP A 114 18.60 -2.46 -22.75
CA ASP A 114 17.28 -2.25 -22.16
C ASP A 114 16.26 -3.28 -22.63
N ALA A 115 16.26 -3.65 -23.92
CA ALA A 115 15.42 -4.72 -24.43
C ALA A 115 15.74 -6.06 -23.74
N ALA A 116 17.03 -6.39 -23.57
CA ALA A 116 17.44 -7.59 -22.85
C ALA A 116 17.05 -7.54 -21.37
N ARG A 117 17.17 -6.37 -20.73
CA ARG A 117 16.75 -6.16 -19.33
C ARG A 117 15.24 -6.36 -19.19
N ARG A 118 14.44 -5.74 -20.05
CA ARG A 118 12.97 -5.90 -20.07
C ARG A 118 12.57 -7.35 -20.29
N ALA A 119 13.18 -8.04 -21.26
CA ALA A 119 12.90 -9.45 -21.49
C ALA A 119 13.21 -10.34 -20.28
N ARG A 120 14.26 -10.02 -19.50
CA ARG A 120 14.56 -10.72 -18.24
C ARG A 120 13.50 -10.44 -17.18
N MET A 121 13.11 -9.18 -17.00
CA MET A 121 12.07 -8.78 -16.04
C MET A 121 10.72 -9.41 -16.39
N ASP A 122 10.31 -9.38 -17.65
CA ASP A 122 9.07 -9.99 -18.12
C ASP A 122 9.08 -11.51 -17.88
N LYS A 123 10.20 -12.17 -18.16
CA LYS A 123 10.37 -13.59 -17.88
C LYS A 123 10.27 -13.88 -16.38
N GLU A 124 10.99 -13.14 -15.54
CA GLU A 124 10.92 -13.30 -14.08
C GLU A 124 9.51 -13.08 -13.55
N GLN A 125 8.78 -12.09 -14.07
CA GLN A 125 7.39 -11.86 -13.72
C GLN A 125 6.49 -13.01 -14.16
N THR A 126 6.68 -13.55 -15.37
CA THR A 126 5.92 -14.72 -15.84
C THR A 126 6.20 -15.97 -15.01
N ASP A 127 7.46 -16.20 -14.65
CA ASP A 127 7.90 -17.30 -13.80
C ASP A 127 7.31 -17.16 -12.39
N ARG A 128 7.34 -15.95 -11.82
CA ARG A 128 6.72 -15.65 -10.52
C ARG A 128 5.22 -15.91 -10.51
N VAL A 129 4.50 -15.42 -11.51
CA VAL A 129 3.05 -15.67 -11.63
C VAL A 129 2.77 -17.17 -11.83
N GLY A 130 3.61 -17.88 -12.58
CA GLY A 130 3.54 -19.32 -12.73
C GLY A 130 3.71 -20.05 -11.39
N LEU A 131 4.74 -19.70 -10.61
CA LEU A 131 5.00 -20.27 -9.29
C LEU A 131 3.89 -19.97 -8.29
N GLU A 132 3.32 -18.76 -8.31
CA GLU A 132 2.19 -18.39 -7.45
C GLU A 132 0.95 -19.24 -7.79
N LYS A 133 0.65 -19.44 -9.07
CA LYS A 133 -0.45 -20.33 -9.51
C LYS A 133 -0.24 -21.79 -9.10
N GLU A 134 0.97 -22.32 -9.25
CA GLU A 134 1.29 -23.69 -8.82
C GLU A 134 1.20 -23.84 -7.30
N ARG A 135 1.65 -22.83 -6.54
CA ARG A 135 1.50 -22.79 -5.09
C ARG A 135 0.03 -22.74 -4.67
N GLU A 136 -0.81 -21.98 -5.36
CA GLU A 136 -2.25 -21.92 -5.10
C GLU A 136 -2.92 -23.26 -5.40
N ARG A 137 -2.60 -23.90 -6.53
CA ARG A 137 -3.09 -25.24 -6.88
C ARG A 137 -2.75 -26.28 -5.82
N LEU A 138 -1.50 -26.31 -5.36
CA LEU A 138 -1.07 -27.22 -4.29
C LEU A 138 -1.76 -26.92 -2.96
N ALA A 139 -1.96 -25.64 -2.63
CA ALA A 139 -2.67 -25.24 -1.42
C ALA A 139 -4.16 -25.61 -1.47
N GLU A 140 -4.80 -25.49 -2.63
CA GLU A 140 -6.18 -25.94 -2.84
C GLU A 140 -6.30 -27.46 -2.75
N GLU A 141 -5.38 -28.21 -3.37
CA GLU A 141 -5.31 -29.67 -3.25
C GLU A 141 -5.13 -30.12 -1.79
N GLN A 142 -4.26 -29.44 -1.03
CA GLN A 142 -4.10 -29.69 0.41
C GLN A 142 -5.38 -29.37 1.19
N ARG A 143 -6.04 -28.25 0.91
CA ARG A 143 -7.31 -27.89 1.57
C ARG A 143 -8.38 -28.95 1.33
N MET A 144 -8.51 -29.44 0.10
CA MET A 144 -9.47 -30.51 -0.21
C MET A 144 -9.17 -31.79 0.56
N ARG A 145 -7.90 -32.20 0.61
CA ARG A 145 -7.47 -33.36 1.43
C ARG A 145 -7.77 -33.15 2.92
N ASP A 146 -7.45 -31.97 3.45
CA ASP A 146 -7.69 -31.65 4.85
C ASP A 146 -9.19 -31.63 5.18
N GLU A 147 -10.03 -31.11 4.27
CA GLU A 147 -11.48 -31.15 4.41
C GLU A 147 -12.02 -32.57 4.36
N GLU A 148 -11.52 -33.42 3.45
CA GLU A 148 -11.88 -34.84 3.39
C GLU A 148 -11.48 -35.59 4.67
N VAL A 149 -10.27 -35.36 5.19
CA VAL A 149 -9.80 -35.95 6.45
C VAL A 149 -10.69 -35.49 7.61
N LYS A 150 -11.05 -34.20 7.67
CA LYS A 150 -11.97 -33.69 8.70
C LYS A 150 -13.35 -34.35 8.60
N ARG A 151 -13.89 -34.52 7.39
CA ARG A 151 -15.17 -35.22 7.17
C ARG A 151 -15.10 -36.68 7.63
N GLN A 152 -14.03 -37.39 7.30
CA GLN A 152 -13.81 -38.77 7.73
C GLN A 152 -13.67 -38.87 9.25
N ALA A 153 -12.91 -37.95 9.87
CA ALA A 153 -12.74 -37.90 11.31
C ALA A 153 -14.07 -37.64 12.04
N HIS A 154 -14.88 -36.72 11.53
CA HIS A 154 -16.23 -36.46 12.06
C HIS A 154 -17.12 -37.71 11.96
N ALA A 155 -17.16 -38.37 10.80
CA ALA A 155 -17.92 -39.61 10.63
C ALA A 155 -17.43 -40.74 11.55
N ALA A 156 -16.12 -40.83 11.78
CA ALA A 156 -15.54 -41.80 12.71
C ALA A 156 -15.93 -41.51 14.17
N GLN A 157 -15.92 -40.24 14.57
CA GLN A 157 -16.39 -39.81 15.90
C GLN A 157 -17.86 -40.16 16.12
N GLU A 158 -18.73 -39.86 15.15
CA GLU A 158 -20.16 -40.23 15.22
C GLU A 158 -20.36 -41.75 15.37
N MET A 159 -19.56 -42.55 14.66
CA MET A 159 -19.59 -44.00 14.78
C MET A 159 -19.11 -44.49 16.15
N GLU A 160 -18.07 -43.87 16.70
CA GLU A 160 -17.56 -44.16 18.04
C GLU A 160 -18.59 -43.81 19.12
N ASP A 161 -19.22 -42.64 19.03
CA ASP A 161 -20.29 -42.20 19.94
C ASP A 161 -21.49 -43.15 19.91
N LEU A 162 -21.90 -43.59 18.73
CA LEU A 162 -22.97 -44.59 18.57
C LEU A 162 -22.58 -45.95 19.17
N ALA A 163 -21.33 -46.39 18.98
CA ALA A 163 -20.82 -47.61 19.57
C ALA A 163 -20.74 -47.52 21.10
N GLU A 164 -20.33 -46.37 21.64
CA GLU A 164 -20.30 -46.12 23.08
C GLU A 164 -21.72 -46.11 23.66
N ALA A 165 -22.69 -45.46 22.99
CA ALA A 165 -24.10 -45.48 23.39
C ALA A 165 -24.66 -46.92 23.41
N ARG A 166 -24.32 -47.74 22.42
CA ARG A 166 -24.66 -49.18 22.38
C ARG A 166 -24.01 -49.96 23.52
N ARG A 167 -22.73 -49.70 23.85
CA ARG A 167 -22.03 -50.32 24.99
C ARG A 167 -22.69 -49.94 26.31
N ARG A 168 -22.96 -48.65 26.54
CA ARG A 168 -23.67 -48.17 27.75
C ARG A 168 -25.05 -48.81 27.90
N LEU A 169 -25.79 -48.99 26.80
CA LEU A 169 -27.08 -49.71 26.81
C LEU A 169 -26.91 -51.20 27.15
N LYS A 170 -25.89 -51.85 26.58
CA LYS A 170 -25.54 -53.24 26.88
C LYS A 170 -25.15 -53.41 28.35
N ASP A 171 -24.28 -52.55 28.89
CA ASP A 171 -23.87 -52.59 30.29
C ASP A 171 -25.05 -52.36 31.24
N LYS A 172 -25.94 -51.40 30.92
CA LYS A 172 -27.20 -51.21 31.67
C LYS A 172 -28.09 -52.45 31.63
N ARG A 173 -28.19 -53.13 30.48
CA ARG A 173 -28.95 -54.38 30.34
C ARG A 173 -28.32 -55.51 31.15
N ASP A 174 -27.01 -55.67 31.06
CA ASP A 174 -26.25 -56.72 31.76
C ASP A 174 -26.26 -56.49 33.28
N GLU A 175 -26.11 -55.24 33.75
CA GLU A 175 -26.24 -54.86 35.15
C GLU A 175 -27.67 -55.09 35.68
N LYS A 176 -28.70 -54.76 34.88
CA LYS A 176 -30.09 -55.07 35.23
C LYS A 176 -30.33 -56.58 35.29
N ALA A 177 -29.73 -57.35 34.39
CA ALA A 177 -29.78 -58.82 34.40
C ALA A 177 -29.09 -59.39 35.64
N LYS A 178 -27.88 -58.93 35.99
CA LYS A 178 -27.16 -59.30 37.21
C LYS A 178 -27.95 -58.95 38.47
N ARG A 179 -28.53 -57.75 38.55
CA ARG A 179 -29.40 -57.34 39.66
C ARG A 179 -30.65 -58.20 39.75
N LYS A 180 -31.24 -58.59 38.62
CA LYS A 180 -32.39 -59.49 38.60
C LYS A 180 -32.01 -60.88 39.13
N LEU A 181 -30.91 -61.45 38.64
CA LEU A 181 -30.36 -62.72 39.12
C LEU A 181 -30.01 -62.66 40.62
N ALA A 182 -29.38 -61.58 41.09
CA ALA A 182 -29.06 -61.38 42.50
C ALA A 182 -30.33 -61.24 43.37
N LYS A 183 -31.36 -60.53 42.89
CA LYS A 183 -32.66 -60.44 43.56
C LYS A 183 -33.39 -61.77 43.56
N GLU A 184 -33.30 -62.54 42.49
CA GLU A 184 -33.91 -63.88 42.40
C GLU A 184 -33.21 -64.83 43.36
N ASN A 185 -31.88 -64.84 43.39
CA ASN A 185 -31.09 -65.58 44.37
C ASN A 185 -31.36 -65.12 45.81
N MET A 186 -31.46 -63.81 46.06
CA MET A 186 -31.83 -63.28 47.39
C MET A 186 -33.27 -63.58 47.77
N LYS A 187 -34.21 -63.60 46.82
CA LYS A 187 -35.62 -63.96 47.06
C LYS A 187 -35.78 -65.46 47.30
N MET A 188 -34.94 -66.28 46.67
CA MET A 188 -34.83 -67.70 46.97
C MET A 188 -34.16 -67.93 48.35
N ALA A 189 -33.25 -67.05 48.78
CA ALA A 189 -32.55 -67.15 50.06
C ALA A 189 -33.29 -66.54 51.27
N LEU A 190 -34.07 -65.46 51.08
CA LEU A 190 -34.90 -64.82 52.09
C LEU A 190 -36.37 -64.90 51.67
N GLY A 191 -37.14 -65.72 52.39
CA GLY A 191 -38.60 -65.70 52.35
C GLY A 191 -39.15 -64.29 52.56
N SER A 192 -40.18 -63.96 51.78
CA SER A 192 -40.80 -62.63 51.63
C SER A 192 -41.06 -61.91 52.97
N SER A 193 -40.68 -60.63 53.10
CA SER A 193 -41.53 -59.54 53.62
C SER A 193 -40.85 -58.17 53.76
N VAL A 194 -41.70 -57.13 53.72
CA VAL A 194 -41.60 -55.77 54.29
C VAL A 194 -41.39 -54.59 53.31
N LYS A 195 -42.44 -53.76 53.21
CA LYS A 195 -42.55 -52.42 52.60
C LYS A 195 -42.17 -51.34 53.62
N LYS A 196 -41.61 -50.20 53.18
CA LYS A 196 -41.50 -48.97 53.99
C LYS A 196 -42.00 -47.76 53.20
N GLY A 197 -42.91 -47.01 53.83
CA GLY A 197 -43.64 -45.86 53.29
C GLY A 197 -42.85 -44.55 53.31
N LYS A 198 -43.40 -43.56 52.60
CA LYS A 198 -42.83 -42.23 52.31
C LYS A 198 -43.74 -41.16 52.93
N SER A 199 -43.16 -40.17 53.62
CA SER A 199 -43.88 -38.98 54.11
C SER A 199 -43.68 -37.80 53.16
N THR A 200 -44.73 -37.02 52.99
CA THR A 200 -44.84 -35.81 52.15
C THR A 200 -44.97 -34.58 53.03
N GLY A 201 -44.07 -33.61 52.85
CA GLY A 201 -44.18 -32.24 53.36
C GLY A 201 -43.65 -31.26 52.30
N PRO A 202 -44.15 -30.01 52.22
CA PRO A 202 -43.85 -29.11 51.11
C PRO A 202 -42.44 -28.54 51.21
N PRO A 203 -41.65 -28.53 50.12
CA PRO A 203 -40.33 -27.93 50.11
C PRO A 203 -40.39 -26.45 49.71
N ASN A 204 -39.55 -25.66 50.38
CA ASN A 204 -39.16 -24.27 50.07
C ASN A 204 -40.09 -23.20 50.65
N GLY A 205 -39.55 -22.45 51.63
CA GLY A 205 -40.14 -21.29 52.30
C GLY A 205 -40.41 -20.11 51.36
N VAL A 206 -41.43 -20.27 50.53
CA VAL A 206 -42.01 -19.21 49.70
C VAL A 206 -43.18 -18.62 50.49
N VAL A 207 -43.04 -17.36 50.88
CA VAL A 207 -44.08 -16.57 51.54
C VAL A 207 -45.21 -16.36 50.54
N ASN A 208 -46.43 -16.79 50.86
CA ASN A 208 -47.57 -16.67 49.95
C ASN A 208 -48.21 -15.28 50.09
N VAL A 209 -47.57 -14.25 49.51
CA VAL A 209 -48.08 -12.88 49.50
C VAL A 209 -49.16 -12.74 48.42
N PRO A 210 -50.40 -12.34 48.77
CA PRO A 210 -51.47 -12.11 47.80
C PRO A 210 -51.10 -11.00 46.82
N GLY A 211 -51.34 -11.23 45.52
CA GLY A 211 -50.95 -10.29 44.46
C GLY A 211 -51.49 -8.86 44.62
N ASN A 212 -52.67 -8.71 45.24
CA ASN A 212 -53.34 -7.42 45.45
C ASN A 212 -52.82 -6.66 46.68
N TYR A 213 -51.79 -7.17 47.37
CA TYR A 213 -51.19 -6.50 48.52
C TYR A 213 -50.60 -5.15 48.10
N MET A 214 -51.04 -4.07 48.77
CA MET A 214 -50.57 -2.71 48.51
C MET A 214 -49.36 -2.40 49.36
N VAL A 215 -48.24 -2.08 48.72
CA VAL A 215 -46.97 -1.84 49.40
C VAL A 215 -46.80 -0.33 49.67
N GLY A 216 -47.31 0.15 50.80
CA GLY A 216 -47.03 1.51 51.32
C GLY A 216 -48.26 2.33 51.73
N ALA A 217 -48.08 3.26 52.67
CA ALA A 217 -49.13 4.14 53.20
C ALA A 217 -49.44 5.36 52.30
N HIS A 218 -48.60 5.66 51.30
CA HIS A 218 -48.84 6.72 50.31
C HIS A 218 -48.25 6.31 48.95
N ALA A 219 -49.08 5.70 48.09
CA ALA A 219 -48.90 5.48 46.63
C ALA A 219 -47.69 4.61 46.16
N ASP A 220 -47.77 3.74 45.15
CA ASP A 220 -48.83 3.40 44.18
C ASP A 220 -48.43 2.11 43.41
N LYS A 221 -48.10 1.01 44.11
CA LYS A 221 -47.87 -0.28 43.41
C LYS A 221 -48.39 -1.50 44.16
N GLN A 222 -49.11 -2.36 43.43
CA GLN A 222 -49.51 -3.69 43.92
C GLN A 222 -48.33 -4.65 43.90
N TYR A 223 -48.32 -5.67 44.76
CA TYR A 223 -47.21 -6.63 44.84
C TYR A 223 -46.91 -7.29 43.49
N TRP A 224 -47.93 -7.63 42.68
CA TRP A 224 -47.71 -8.17 41.34
C TRP A 224 -47.00 -7.17 40.39
N GLU A 225 -47.19 -5.86 40.58
CA GLU A 225 -46.50 -4.84 39.78
C GLU A 225 -45.01 -4.77 40.12
N LEU A 226 -44.63 -5.00 41.38
CA LEU A 226 -43.23 -5.13 41.77
C LEU A 226 -42.58 -6.38 41.14
N VAL A 227 -43.32 -7.48 41.05
CA VAL A 227 -42.89 -8.70 40.35
C VAL A 227 -42.74 -8.44 38.85
N CYS A 228 -43.66 -7.70 38.23
CA CYS A 228 -43.55 -7.26 36.84
C CYS A 228 -42.36 -6.33 36.60
N ASP A 229 -42.07 -5.41 37.51
CA ASP A 229 -40.89 -4.53 37.45
C ASP A 229 -39.58 -5.33 37.51
N LYS A 230 -39.50 -6.34 38.39
CA LYS A 230 -38.36 -7.27 38.43
C LYS A 230 -38.22 -8.06 37.12
N LEU A 231 -39.32 -8.56 36.55
CA LEU A 231 -39.28 -9.29 35.28
C LEU A 231 -38.84 -8.39 34.12
N ARG A 232 -39.32 -7.15 34.05
CA ARG A 232 -38.87 -6.15 33.07
C ARG A 232 -37.37 -5.86 33.21
N ALA A 233 -36.87 -5.69 34.42
CA ALA A 233 -35.45 -5.48 34.67
C ALA A 233 -34.59 -6.70 34.26
N VAL A 234 -35.06 -7.93 34.53
CA VAL A 234 -34.36 -9.16 34.11
C VAL A 234 -34.34 -9.32 32.59
N GLN A 235 -35.45 -9.00 31.92
CA GLN A 235 -35.50 -9.01 30.46
C GLN A 235 -34.56 -7.96 29.84
N ALA A 236 -34.44 -6.77 30.45
CA ALA A 236 -33.50 -5.74 30.02
C ALA A 236 -32.04 -6.21 30.12
N VAL A 237 -31.64 -6.85 31.24
CA VAL A 237 -30.29 -7.44 31.38
C VAL A 237 -30.06 -8.51 30.31
N ARG A 238 -31.03 -9.39 30.06
CA ARG A 238 -30.91 -10.44 29.04
C ARG A 238 -30.80 -9.89 27.62
N ALA A 239 -31.52 -8.81 27.31
CA ALA A 239 -31.44 -8.13 26.03
C ALA A 239 -30.06 -7.48 25.83
N LEU A 240 -29.52 -6.85 26.88
CA LEU A 240 -28.18 -6.25 26.85
C LEU A 240 -27.09 -7.33 26.68
N GLN A 241 -27.19 -8.46 27.36
CA GLN A 241 -26.26 -9.59 27.21
C GLN A 241 -26.28 -10.23 25.81
N GLY A 242 -27.36 -10.05 25.03
CA GLY A 242 -27.49 -10.57 23.67
C GLY A 242 -27.04 -9.60 22.56
N GLY A 243 -26.77 -8.34 22.89
CA GLY A 243 -26.29 -7.31 21.94
C GLY A 243 -24.78 -7.36 21.75
N ARG A 244 -24.27 -7.13 20.52
CA ARG A 244 -22.84 -7.24 20.20
C ARG A 244 -21.96 -6.10 20.73
N ASP A 245 -22.53 -4.98 21.16
CA ASP A 245 -21.82 -3.78 21.62
C ASP A 245 -22.51 -3.12 22.83
N THR A 246 -22.53 -3.79 23.98
CA THR A 246 -22.98 -3.17 25.25
C THR A 246 -21.80 -2.87 26.16
N SER A 247 -21.64 -1.62 26.58
CA SER A 247 -20.62 -1.21 27.55
C SER A 247 -20.86 -1.85 28.93
N ALA A 248 -19.77 -2.23 29.61
CA ALA A 248 -19.83 -2.90 30.92
C ALA A 248 -20.60 -2.08 31.97
N ASP A 249 -20.48 -0.76 31.93
CA ASP A 249 -21.18 0.16 32.85
C ASP A 249 -22.71 0.07 32.70
N VAL A 250 -23.21 -0.09 31.46
CA VAL A 250 -24.65 -0.20 31.17
C VAL A 250 -25.20 -1.54 31.64
N LEU A 251 -24.42 -2.62 31.54
CA LEU A 251 -24.79 -3.92 32.08
C LEU A 251 -24.84 -3.88 33.61
N GLN A 252 -23.86 -3.25 34.25
CA GLN A 252 -23.79 -3.11 35.70
C GLN A 252 -24.97 -2.28 36.25
N GLU A 253 -25.35 -1.19 35.56
CA GLU A 253 -26.53 -0.40 35.93
C GLU A 253 -27.83 -1.23 35.80
N ALA A 254 -27.96 -2.03 34.73
CA ALA A 254 -29.13 -2.90 34.55
C ALA A 254 -29.22 -3.99 35.62
N GLU A 255 -28.09 -4.56 36.04
CA GLU A 255 -28.02 -5.52 37.15
C GLU A 255 -28.40 -4.88 38.49
N GLN A 256 -27.95 -3.65 38.75
CA GLN A 256 -28.35 -2.88 39.94
C GLN A 256 -29.87 -2.65 39.98
N ARG A 257 -30.51 -2.39 38.84
CA ARG A 257 -31.97 -2.25 38.75
C ARG A 257 -32.69 -3.55 39.11
N VAL A 258 -32.15 -4.72 38.74
CA VAL A 258 -32.71 -6.03 39.14
C VAL A 258 -32.58 -6.24 40.65
N LEU A 259 -31.44 -5.88 41.23
CA LEU A 259 -31.20 -6.00 42.67
C LEU A 259 -32.17 -5.11 43.46
N HIS A 260 -32.33 -3.85 43.05
CA HIS A 260 -33.27 -2.92 43.66
C HIS A 260 -34.72 -3.45 43.60
N ALA A 261 -35.15 -4.01 42.46
CA ALA A 261 -36.47 -4.62 42.34
C ALA A 261 -36.66 -5.84 43.27
N ARG A 262 -35.62 -6.67 43.46
CA ARG A 262 -35.66 -7.78 44.43
C ARG A 262 -35.77 -7.29 45.87
N GLN A 263 -35.04 -6.24 46.21
CA GLN A 263 -35.07 -5.65 47.55
C GLN A 263 -36.47 -5.12 47.89
N ARG A 264 -37.12 -4.43 46.95
CA ARG A 264 -38.50 -3.96 47.13
C ARG A 264 -39.52 -5.09 47.32
N ILE A 265 -39.35 -6.21 46.62
CA ILE A 265 -40.20 -7.40 46.79
C ILE A 265 -39.99 -8.00 48.18
N TYR A 266 -38.73 -8.11 48.62
CA TYR A 266 -38.39 -8.61 49.95
C TYR A 266 -38.97 -7.72 51.06
N ASP A 267 -38.84 -6.40 50.93
CA ASP A 267 -39.41 -5.46 51.90
C ASP A 267 -40.93 -5.56 51.96
N ALA A 268 -41.59 -5.82 50.82
CA ALA A 268 -43.03 -6.06 50.76
C ALA A 268 -43.42 -7.39 51.43
N GLU A 269 -42.65 -8.46 51.20
CA GLU A 269 -42.86 -9.76 51.85
C GLU A 269 -42.70 -9.68 53.37
N MET A 270 -41.66 -8.98 53.84
CA MET A 270 -41.42 -8.76 55.27
C MET A 270 -42.52 -7.92 55.92
N LYS A 271 -43.01 -6.88 55.25
CA LYS A 271 -44.15 -6.08 55.73
C LYS A 271 -45.42 -6.93 55.80
N TYR A 272 -45.73 -7.69 54.76
CA TYR A 272 -46.88 -8.59 54.77
C TYR A 272 -46.79 -9.63 55.89
N GLN A 273 -45.61 -10.21 56.13
CA GLN A 273 -45.41 -11.11 57.27
C GLN A 273 -45.62 -10.42 58.62
N SER A 274 -45.13 -9.20 58.79
CA SER A 274 -45.35 -8.44 60.03
C SER A 274 -46.83 -8.08 60.25
N GLU A 275 -47.58 -7.78 59.19
CA GLU A 275 -49.00 -7.46 59.28
C GLU A 275 -49.87 -8.71 59.50
N THR A 276 -49.52 -9.84 58.87
CA THR A 276 -50.25 -11.12 59.03
C THR A 276 -49.92 -11.87 60.31
N SER A 277 -48.81 -11.56 60.97
CA SER A 277 -48.47 -12.13 62.29
C SER A 277 -49.06 -11.33 63.47
N VAL A 278 -49.52 -10.10 63.22
CA VAL A 278 -50.12 -9.20 64.21
C VAL A 278 -51.67 -9.22 64.15
N ALA A 279 -52.26 -9.80 63.09
CA ALA A 279 -53.70 -10.04 62.93
C ALA A 279 -54.10 -11.46 63.35
#